data_AF-A0A2V7DHZ6-F1
#
_entry.id   AF-A0A2V7DHZ6-F1
#
_cell.length_a   1.000
_cell.length_b   1.000
_cell.length_c   1.000
_cell.angle_alpha   90.00
_cell.angle_beta   90.00
_cell.angle_gamma   90.00
#
_symmetry.space_group_name_H-M   'P 1'
#
loop_
_entity.id
_entity.type
_entity.pdbx_description
1 polymer ?
#
loop_
_entity_poly.entity_id
_entity_poly.type
_entity_poly.pdbx_seq_one_letter_code
_entity_poly.pdbx_strand_id
1 'polypeptide(L)'
;MSHRTGESLRRTEAEIVAEKAATLGRAGERLEQALRDVHAARARLEAASTEERRERLADYERACERAARERLILIIQREAVGLRHHRVVDQQFPEPPRRS
;
A
#
# COMPACT_ATOMS: atom_id res chain seq x y z
N MET A 1 8.04 -28.08 -34.67
CA MET A 1 7.50 -28.32 -33.32
C MET A 1 8.10 -27.39 -32.26
N SER A 2 9.42 -27.20 -32.22
CA SER A 2 10.13 -26.39 -31.18
C SER A 2 9.72 -24.90 -31.08
N HIS A 3 9.44 -24.22 -32.20
CA HIS A 3 9.05 -22.80 -32.19
C HIS A 3 7.70 -22.51 -31.49
N ARG A 4 6.74 -23.45 -31.57
CA ARG A 4 5.39 -23.28 -31.03
C ARG A 4 5.40 -23.31 -29.50
N THR A 5 6.25 -24.17 -28.92
CA THR A 5 6.44 -24.27 -27.46
C THR A 5 7.13 -23.03 -26.89
N GLY A 6 8.10 -22.47 -27.61
CA GLY A 6 8.78 -21.24 -27.19
C GLY A 6 7.89 -19.99 -27.24
N GLU A 7 6.93 -19.94 -28.17
CA GLU A 7 5.93 -18.85 -28.22
C GLU A 7 4.90 -18.96 -27.09
N SER A 8 4.41 -20.16 -26.81
CA SER A 8 3.51 -20.39 -25.67
C SER A 8 4.18 -20.05 -24.33
N LEU A 9 5.45 -20.44 -24.14
CA LEU A 9 6.19 -20.11 -22.93
C LEU A 9 6.29 -18.59 -22.72
N ARG A 10 6.69 -17.83 -23.75
CA ARG A 10 6.79 -16.36 -23.67
C ARG A 10 5.44 -15.71 -23.37
N ARG A 11 4.34 -16.24 -23.92
CA ARG A 11 2.99 -15.75 -23.62
C ARG A 11 2.65 -15.95 -22.15
N THR A 12 2.87 -17.15 -21.61
CA THR A 12 2.63 -17.45 -20.20
C THR A 12 3.50 -16.60 -19.27
N GLU A 13 4.78 -16.37 -19.62
CA GLU A 13 5.66 -15.48 -18.86
C GLU A 13 5.13 -14.03 -18.84
N ALA A 14 4.66 -13.52 -19.98
CA ALA A 14 4.08 -12.18 -20.08
C ALA A 14 2.80 -12.05 -19.25
N GLU A 15 1.93 -13.07 -19.26
CA GLU A 15 0.72 -13.12 -18.43
C GLU A 15 1.07 -13.09 -16.93
N ILE A 16 2.05 -13.89 -16.50
CA ILE A 16 2.52 -13.90 -15.10
C ILE A 16 3.07 -12.53 -14.69
N VAL A 17 3.83 -11.87 -15.57
CA VAL A 17 4.37 -10.52 -15.28
C VAL A 17 3.23 -9.50 -15.18
N ALA A 18 2.25 -9.56 -16.09
CA ALA A 18 1.10 -8.66 -16.07
C ALA A 18 0.26 -8.83 -14.80
N GLU A 19 0.01 -10.06 -14.35
CA GLU A 19 -0.72 -10.35 -13.12
C GLU A 19 0.02 -9.84 -11.87
N LYS A 20 1.34 -10.04 -11.81
CA LYS A 20 2.19 -9.50 -10.75
C LYS A 20 2.12 -7.98 -10.70
N ALA A 21 2.26 -7.33 -11.86
CA ALA A 21 2.17 -5.87 -11.97
C ALA A 21 0.81 -5.35 -11.53
N ALA A 22 -0.28 -5.98 -11.98
CA ALA A 22 -1.64 -5.59 -11.61
C ALA A 22 -1.90 -5.77 -10.11
N THR A 23 -1.39 -6.84 -9.51
CA THR A 23 -1.53 -7.10 -8.07
C THR A 23 -0.79 -6.05 -7.23
N LEU A 24 0.45 -5.73 -7.60
CA LEU A 24 1.22 -4.68 -6.96
C LEU A 24 0.58 -3.30 -7.13
N GLY A 25 0.08 -2.99 -8.33
CA GLY A 25 -0.62 -1.74 -8.61
C GLY A 25 -1.83 -1.55 -7.68
N ARG A 26 -2.70 -2.55 -7.59
CA ARG A 26 -3.86 -2.53 -6.67
C ARG A 26 -3.47 -2.41 -5.20
N ALA A 27 -2.33 -2.94 -4.77
CA ALA A 27 -1.84 -2.75 -3.41
C ALA A 27 -1.29 -1.35 -3.16
N GLY A 28 -0.59 -0.77 -4.14
CA GLY A 28 -0.18 0.63 -4.12
C GLY A 28 -1.39 1.57 -4.00
N GLU A 29 -2.39 1.40 -4.86
CA GLU A 29 -3.63 2.21 -4.84
C GLU A 29 -4.35 2.14 -3.48
N ARG A 30 -4.40 0.96 -2.86
CA ARG A 30 -4.97 0.78 -1.51
C ARG A 30 -4.18 1.52 -0.44
N LEU A 31 -2.85 1.44 -0.48
CA LEU A 31 -1.99 2.18 0.44
C LEU A 31 -2.17 3.69 0.27
N GLU A 32 -2.17 4.19 -0.97
CA GLU A 32 -2.39 5.61 -1.25
C GLU A 32 -3.75 6.09 -0.74
N GLN A 33 -4.80 5.29 -0.92
CA GLN A 33 -6.12 5.62 -0.37
C GLN A 33 -6.10 5.65 1.16
N ALA A 34 -5.48 4.67 1.81
CA ALA A 34 -5.36 4.65 3.27
C ALA A 34 -4.59 5.88 3.80
N LEU A 35 -3.54 6.33 3.11
CA LEU A 35 -2.81 7.55 3.46
C LEU A 35 -3.67 8.81 3.28
N ARG A 36 -4.45 8.90 2.19
CA ARG A 36 -5.44 9.99 2.02
C ARG A 36 -6.44 10.02 3.17
N ASP A 37 -6.92 8.85 3.60
CA ASP A 37 -7.86 8.73 4.71
C ASP A 37 -7.22 9.19 6.04
N VAL A 38 -5.94 8.87 6.29
CA VAL A 38 -5.17 9.38 7.45
C VAL A 38 -5.09 10.90 7.43
N HIS A 39 -4.75 11.49 6.28
CA HIS A 39 -4.68 12.95 6.15
C HIS A 39 -6.03 13.62 6.41
N ALA A 40 -7.11 13.05 5.87
CA ALA A 40 -8.46 13.55 6.10
C ALA A 40 -8.89 13.39 7.57
N ALA A 41 -8.61 12.26 8.21
CA ALA A 41 -8.91 12.03 9.62
C ALA A 41 -8.12 12.98 10.52
N ARG A 42 -6.85 13.25 10.21
CA ARG A 42 -6.03 14.24 10.92
C ARG A 42 -6.64 15.64 10.82
N ALA A 43 -7.02 16.07 9.62
CA ALA A 43 -7.63 17.38 9.43
C ALA A 43 -8.92 17.54 10.25
N ARG A 44 -9.76 16.50 10.31
CA ARG A 44 -10.97 16.48 11.14
C ARG A 44 -10.64 16.52 12.64
N LEU A 45 -9.62 15.81 13.09
CA LEU A 45 -9.17 15.84 14.49
C LEU A 45 -8.64 17.22 14.90
N GLU A 46 -7.87 17.89 14.05
CA GLU A 46 -7.36 19.24 14.34
C GLU A 46 -8.49 20.29 14.37
N ALA A 47 -9.54 20.09 13.57
CA ALA A 47 -10.73 20.94 13.57
C ALA A 47 -11.77 20.57 14.66
N ALA A 48 -11.57 19.48 15.39
CA ALA A 48 -12.56 18.94 16.31
C ALA A 48 -12.72 19.82 17.56
N SER A 49 -13.96 19.97 18.01
CA SER A 49 -14.25 20.49 19.34
C SER A 49 -13.72 19.54 20.44
N THR A 50 -13.58 20.04 21.68
CA THR A 50 -13.15 19.22 22.82
C THR A 50 -14.03 18.00 23.04
N GLU A 51 -15.34 18.12 22.81
CA GLU A 51 -16.32 17.04 22.98
C GLU A 51 -16.12 15.93 21.94
N GLU A 52 -15.86 16.31 20.69
CA GLU A 52 -15.66 15.36 19.57
C GLU A 52 -14.24 14.78 19.53
N ARG A 53 -13.29 15.40 20.26
CA ARG A 53 -11.86 15.10 20.12
C ARG A 53 -11.52 13.65 20.37
N ARG A 54 -12.19 12.99 21.33
CA ARG A 54 -11.96 11.57 21.64
C ARG A 54 -12.38 10.68 20.47
N GLU A 55 -13.54 10.92 19.89
CA GLU A 55 -14.02 10.14 18.73
C GLU A 55 -13.13 10.36 17.51
N ARG A 56 -12.76 11.62 17.23
CA ARG A 56 -11.88 11.96 16.11
C ARG A 56 -10.47 11.42 16.27
N LEU A 57 -9.99 11.29 17.50
CA LEU A 57 -8.71 10.65 17.78
C LEU A 57 -8.78 9.15 17.42
N ALA A 58 -9.84 8.47 17.84
CA ALA A 58 -10.04 7.06 17.51
C ALA A 58 -10.20 6.83 15.99
N ASP A 59 -10.89 7.72 15.26
CA ASP A 59 -10.96 7.69 13.79
C ASP A 59 -9.58 7.80 13.15
N TYR A 60 -8.76 8.74 13.63
CA TYR A 60 -7.40 8.94 13.14
C TYR A 60 -6.50 7.74 13.41
N GLU A 61 -6.57 7.15 14.60
CA GLU A 61 -5.81 5.95 14.98
C GLU A 61 -6.19 4.76 14.07
N ARG A 62 -7.48 4.51 13.86
CA ARG A 62 -7.95 3.46 12.93
C ARG A 62 -7.44 3.67 11.51
N ALA A 63 -7.42 4.91 11.04
CA ALA A 63 -6.87 5.24 9.72
C ALA A 63 -5.36 4.95 9.65
N CYS A 64 -4.60 5.31 10.70
CA CYS A 64 -3.16 5.04 10.80
C CYS A 64 -2.86 3.55 10.76
N GLU A 65 -3.60 2.75 11.54
CA GLU A 65 -3.44 1.30 11.56
C GLU A 65 -3.75 0.69 10.19
N ARG A 66 -4.78 1.18 9.49
CA ARG A 66 -5.10 0.71 8.14
C ARG A 66 -3.97 1.02 7.17
N ALA A 67 -3.43 2.23 7.19
CA ALA A 67 -2.29 2.60 6.34
C ALA A 67 -1.06 1.71 6.63
N ALA A 68 -0.78 1.43 7.91
CA ALA A 68 0.30 0.53 8.30
C ALA A 68 0.08 -0.91 7.77
N ARG A 69 -1.15 -1.43 7.85
CA ARG A 69 -1.50 -2.75 7.30
C ARG A 69 -1.34 -2.80 5.78
N GLU A 70 -1.84 -1.82 5.04
CA GLU A 70 -1.71 -1.79 3.57
C GLU A 70 -0.23 -1.67 3.15
N ARG A 71 0.58 -0.91 3.91
CA ARG A 71 2.03 -0.83 3.69
C ARG A 71 2.72 -2.17 3.87
N LEU A 72 2.38 -2.91 4.93
CA LEU A 72 2.92 -4.25 5.16
C LEU A 72 2.52 -5.22 4.03
N ILE A 73 1.26 -5.17 3.57
CA ILE A 73 0.79 -5.99 2.45
C ILE A 73 1.60 -5.69 1.18
N LEU A 74 1.82 -4.41 0.86
CA LEU A 74 2.62 -4.03 -0.30
C LEU A 74 4.06 -4.54 -0.22
N ILE A 75 4.69 -4.44 0.96
CA ILE A 75 6.04 -4.97 1.20
C ILE A 75 6.09 -6.48 0.95
N ILE A 76 5.18 -7.24 1.56
CA ILE A 76 5.10 -8.70 1.38
C ILE A 76 4.92 -9.07 -0.09
N GLN A 77 4.03 -8.37 -0.80
CA GLN A 77 3.80 -8.63 -2.23
C GLN A 77 5.03 -8.30 -3.08
N ARG A 78 5.76 -7.23 -2.77
CA ARG A 78 7.04 -6.92 -3.44
C ARG A 78 8.08 -8.02 -3.20
N GLU A 79 8.19 -8.53 -1.98
CA GLU A 79 9.11 -9.63 -1.67
C GLU A 79 8.75 -10.93 -2.39
N ALA A 80 7.45 -11.26 -2.46
CA ALA A 80 6.93 -12.44 -3.15
C ALA A 80 7.26 -12.45 -4.65
N VAL A 81 7.42 -11.28 -5.27
CA VAL A 81 7.83 -11.15 -6.68
C VAL A 81 9.33 -10.91 -6.88
N GLY A 82 10.14 -10.98 -5.82
CA GLY A 82 11.59 -10.85 -5.87
C GLY A 82 12.13 -9.42 -5.69
N LEU A 83 11.28 -8.43 -5.42
CA LEU A 83 11.67 -7.03 -5.19
C LEU A 83 12.03 -6.79 -3.71
N ARG A 84 13.14 -7.38 -3.27
CA ARG A 84 13.56 -7.44 -1.85
C ARG A 84 14.20 -6.16 -1.29
N HIS A 85 14.50 -5.17 -2.15
CA HIS A 85 15.03 -3.88 -1.70
C HIS A 85 13.88 -2.86 -1.55
N HIS A 86 13.65 -2.46 -0.30
CA HIS A 86 12.53 -1.58 0.12
C HIS A 86 12.84 -0.09 0.12
N ARG A 87 14.07 0.28 -0.25
CA ARG A 87 14.55 1.67 -0.22
C ARG A 87 13.63 2.66 -0.97
N VAL A 88 13.02 2.23 -2.08
CA VAL A 88 12.07 3.04 -2.86
C VAL A 88 10.73 3.20 -2.12
N VAL A 89 10.26 2.16 -1.43
CA VAL A 89 9.01 2.20 -0.65
C VAL A 89 9.17 3.11 0.56
N ASP A 90 10.32 3.05 1.24
CA ASP A 90 10.60 3.94 2.37
C ASP A 90 10.71 5.40 1.96
N GLN A 91 11.23 5.67 0.75
CA GLN A 91 11.33 7.02 0.20
C GLN A 91 9.99 7.58 -0.27
N GLN A 92 9.14 6.75 -0.88
CA GLN A 92 7.83 7.17 -1.40
C GLN A 92 6.74 7.18 -0.32
N PHE A 93 6.84 6.31 0.69
CA PHE A 93 5.83 6.10 1.72
C PHE A 93 6.50 6.02 3.11
N PRO A 94 6.99 7.15 3.64
CA PRO A 94 7.61 7.19 4.95
C PRO A 94 6.62 6.76 6.04
N GLU A 95 7.14 6.13 7.09
CA GLU A 95 6.35 5.72 8.24
C GLU A 95 5.69 6.97 8.89
N PRO A 96 4.38 6.96 9.18
CA PRO A 96 3.73 8.10 9.79
C PRO A 96 4.38 8.38 11.16
N PRO A 97 4.65 9.66 11.49
CA PRO A 97 5.36 10.01 12.70
C PRO A 97 4.57 9.53 13.92
N ARG A 98 5.22 8.72 14.77
CA ARG A 98 4.68 8.40 16.10
C ARG A 98 4.75 9.66 16.96
N ARG A 99 3.64 10.08 17.57
CA ARG A 99 3.67 11.15 18.56
C ARG A 99 4.36 10.61 19.84
N SER A 100 5.38 11.33 20.29
CA SER A 100 5.82 11.35 21.69
C SER A 100 4.78 12.01 22.57
#